data_AF-A0A2G2GHQ6-F1
#
_entry.id   AF-A0A2G2GHQ6-F1
#
_cell.length_a   1.000
_cell.length_b   1.000
_cell.length_c   1.000
_cell.angle_alpha   90.00
_cell.angle_beta   90.00
_cell.angle_gamma   90.00
#
_symmetry.space_group_name_H-M   'P 1'
#
loop_
_entity.id
_entity.type
_entity.pdbx_description
1 polymer ?
#
loop_
_entity_poly.entity_id
_entity_poly.type
_entity_poly.pdbx_seq_one_letter_code
_entity_poly.pdbx_strand_id
1 'polypeptide(L)'
;MQRRSGKIDGGVGGAGRAAKTITKWTGVNDRTAKNWILGYHGPSGEHLIELMGNSDTVLAVILELAGRDGALAEEQVKHLRHELRVVLDSLDAIYGSQNE
;
A
#
# COMPACT_ATOMS: atom_id res chain seq x y z
N MET A 1 13.03 -3.33 -40.51
CA MET A 1 12.12 -4.27 -39.84
C MET A 1 12.96 -5.42 -39.27
N GLN A 2 13.35 -5.36 -37.99
CA GLN A 2 13.91 -6.51 -37.26
C GLN A 2 13.70 -6.25 -35.77
N ARG A 3 12.59 -6.76 -35.20
CA ARG A 3 12.40 -6.76 -33.74
C ARG A 3 13.21 -7.93 -33.19
N ARG A 4 14.34 -7.66 -32.54
CA ARG A 4 15.03 -8.65 -31.70
C ARG A 4 14.17 -8.87 -30.46
N SER A 5 13.31 -9.87 -30.53
CA SER A 5 12.64 -10.45 -29.36
C SER A 5 13.70 -11.20 -28.56
N GLY A 6 14.40 -10.46 -27.69
CA GLY A 6 15.24 -11.03 -26.64
C GLY A 6 14.33 -11.62 -25.58
N LYS A 7 14.22 -12.95 -25.59
CA LYS A 7 13.49 -13.73 -24.60
C LYS A 7 14.16 -13.52 -23.22
N ILE A 8 13.47 -12.86 -22.30
CA ILE A 8 13.89 -12.71 -20.89
C ILE A 8 13.58 -13.99 -20.11
N ASP A 9 14.31 -15.06 -20.42
CA ASP A 9 14.28 -16.30 -19.64
C ASP A 9 15.22 -16.16 -18.44
N GLY A 10 14.75 -15.54 -17.34
CA GLY A 10 15.58 -15.45 -16.13
C GLY A 10 14.95 -14.85 -14.87
N GLY A 11 13.86 -14.08 -14.96
CA GLY A 11 13.23 -13.41 -13.80
C GLY A 11 11.74 -13.75 -13.55
N VAL A 12 11.20 -14.71 -14.28
CA VAL A 12 9.74 -14.83 -14.52
C VAL A 12 8.95 -15.41 -13.33
N GLY A 13 9.62 -16.07 -12.38
CA GLY A 13 8.94 -16.65 -11.21
C GLY A 13 8.28 -15.59 -10.30
N GLY A 14 9.00 -14.50 -10.04
CA GLY A 14 8.50 -13.40 -9.20
C GLY A 14 7.49 -12.52 -9.94
N ALA A 15 7.80 -12.13 -11.18
CA ALA A 15 6.93 -11.29 -11.99
C ALA A 15 5.58 -11.97 -12.30
N GLY A 16 5.56 -13.29 -12.54
CA GLY A 16 4.33 -14.04 -12.74
C GLY A 16 3.45 -14.12 -11.49
N ARG A 17 4.06 -14.26 -10.31
CA ARG A 17 3.31 -14.24 -9.04
C ARG A 17 2.76 -12.84 -8.76
N ALA A 18 3.58 -11.80 -8.92
CA ALA A 18 3.15 -10.41 -8.77
C ALA A 18 2.00 -10.06 -9.72
N ALA A 19 2.08 -10.50 -10.99
CA ALA A 19 1.02 -10.26 -11.96
C ALA A 19 -0.31 -10.90 -11.54
N LYS A 20 -0.27 -12.16 -11.05
CA LYS A 20 -1.48 -12.82 -10.52
C LYS A 20 -2.06 -12.12 -9.30
N THR A 21 -1.21 -11.63 -8.40
CA THR A 21 -1.64 -10.85 -7.23
C THR A 21 -2.33 -9.55 -7.66
N ILE A 22 -1.75 -8.80 -8.60
CA ILE A 22 -2.35 -7.59 -9.17
C ILE A 22 -3.70 -7.91 -9.82
N THR A 23 -3.77 -8.93 -10.68
CA THR A 23 -5.04 -9.37 -11.30
C THR A 23 -6.09 -9.72 -10.24
N LYS A 24 -5.71 -10.36 -9.14
CA LYS A 24 -6.63 -10.68 -8.05
C LYS A 24 -7.16 -9.43 -7.35
N TRP A 25 -6.31 -8.43 -7.11
CA TRP A 25 -6.70 -7.20 -6.41
C TRP A 25 -7.52 -6.25 -7.26
N THR A 26 -7.20 -6.15 -8.56
CA THR A 26 -7.73 -5.08 -9.42
C THR A 26 -8.60 -5.56 -10.57
N GLY A 27 -8.81 -6.88 -10.70
CA GLY A 27 -9.63 -7.48 -11.76
C GLY A 27 -9.06 -7.38 -13.19
N VAL A 28 -7.89 -6.75 -13.37
CA VAL A 28 -7.27 -6.58 -14.70
C VAL A 28 -6.69 -7.89 -15.22
N ASN A 29 -6.61 -8.04 -16.54
CA ASN A 29 -5.99 -9.22 -17.14
C ASN A 29 -4.47 -9.28 -16.90
N ASP A 30 -3.91 -10.49 -17.02
CA ASP A 30 -2.48 -10.78 -16.77
C ASP A 30 -1.52 -9.96 -17.65
N ARG A 31 -1.92 -9.63 -18.88
CA ARG A 31 -1.11 -8.78 -19.78
C ARG A 31 -1.01 -7.35 -19.24
N THR A 32 -2.12 -6.76 -18.79
CA THR A 32 -2.13 -5.43 -18.18
C THR A 32 -1.28 -5.41 -16.91
N ALA A 33 -1.45 -6.39 -16.02
CA ALA A 33 -0.66 -6.51 -14.80
C ALA A 33 0.86 -6.61 -15.09
N LYS A 34 1.26 -7.43 -16.07
CA LYS A 34 2.66 -7.52 -16.51
C LYS A 34 3.18 -6.22 -17.12
N ASN A 35 2.36 -5.51 -17.89
CA ASN A 35 2.74 -4.21 -18.45
C ASN A 35 3.01 -3.17 -17.35
N TRP A 36 2.27 -3.19 -16.24
CA TRP A 36 2.54 -2.34 -15.09
C TRP A 36 3.84 -2.70 -14.39
N ILE A 37 4.07 -4.00 -14.12
CA ILE A 37 5.31 -4.48 -13.50
C ILE A 37 6.54 -4.12 -14.34
N LEU A 38 6.42 -4.20 -15.67
CA LEU A 38 7.49 -3.87 -16.60
C LEU A 38 7.61 -2.36 -16.88
N GLY A 39 6.70 -1.53 -16.34
CA GLY A 39 6.71 -0.08 -16.51
C GLY A 39 6.33 0.41 -17.92
N TYR A 40 5.74 -0.43 -18.76
CA TYR A 40 5.29 0.00 -20.09
C TYR A 40 4.10 0.96 -20.02
N HIS A 41 3.19 0.74 -19.08
CA HIS A 41 2.05 1.60 -18.77
C HIS A 41 1.86 1.62 -17.25
N GLY A 42 1.34 2.72 -16.70
CA GLY A 42 0.94 2.76 -15.29
C GLY A 42 -0.51 2.31 -15.07
N PRO A 43 -0.89 1.95 -13.83
CA PRO A 43 -2.29 1.79 -13.45
C PRO A 43 -3.04 3.13 -13.57
N SER A 44 -4.35 3.07 -13.81
CA SER A 44 -5.20 4.26 -13.63
C SER A 44 -5.31 4.60 -12.14
N GLY A 45 -5.82 5.80 -11.82
CA GLY A 45 -6.01 6.22 -10.42
C GLY A 45 -6.86 5.24 -9.60
N GLU A 46 -7.94 4.72 -10.18
CA GLU A 46 -8.81 3.71 -9.56
C GLU A 46 -8.03 2.43 -9.19
N HIS A 47 -7.32 1.84 -10.16
CA HIS A 47 -6.52 0.64 -9.89
C HIS A 47 -5.36 0.91 -8.92
N LEU A 48 -4.78 2.12 -8.93
CA LEU A 48 -3.75 2.47 -7.96
C LEU A 48 -4.31 2.53 -6.53
N ILE A 49 -5.53 3.03 -6.36
CA ILE A 49 -6.24 3.01 -5.07
C ILE A 49 -6.47 1.57 -4.60
N GLU A 50 -6.91 0.68 -5.49
CA GLU A 50 -7.08 -0.74 -5.15
C GLU A 50 -5.76 -1.40 -4.73
N LEU A 51 -4.65 -1.10 -5.44
CA LEU A 51 -3.33 -1.63 -5.09
C LEU A 51 -2.85 -1.12 -3.73
N MET A 52 -2.99 0.18 -3.45
CA MET A 52 -2.63 0.76 -2.14
C MET A 52 -3.50 0.21 -1.01
N GLY A 53 -4.80 -0.02 -1.25
CA GLY A 53 -5.71 -0.59 -0.27
C GLY A 53 -5.43 -2.06 0.07
N ASN A 54 -4.73 -2.79 -0.80
CA ASN A 54 -4.36 -4.19 -0.56
C ASN A 54 -2.88 -4.38 -0.16
N SER A 55 -2.06 -3.33 -0.18
CA SER A 55 -0.62 -3.44 0.10
C SER A 55 -0.03 -2.17 0.71
N ASP A 56 0.32 -2.26 2.00
CA ASP A 56 1.04 -1.20 2.72
C ASP A 56 2.37 -0.84 2.05
N THR A 57 3.05 -1.82 1.46
CA THR A 57 4.29 -1.59 0.71
C THR A 57 4.05 -0.69 -0.51
N VAL A 58 2.96 -0.92 -1.26
CA VAL A 58 2.63 -0.06 -2.41
C VAL A 58 2.27 1.35 -1.92
N LEU A 59 1.46 1.46 -0.87
CA LEU A 59 1.11 2.76 -0.28
C LEU A 59 2.35 3.53 0.18
N ALA A 60 3.27 2.87 0.89
CA ALA A 60 4.51 3.48 1.38
C ALA A 60 5.38 3.99 0.24
N VAL A 61 5.59 3.19 -0.82
CA VAL A 61 6.39 3.59 -1.99
C VAL A 61 5.74 4.77 -2.72
N ILE A 62 4.42 4.78 -2.88
CA ILE A 62 3.72 5.89 -3.55
C ILE A 62 3.84 7.19 -2.74
N LEU A 63 3.75 7.11 -1.40
CA LEU A 63 3.95 8.27 -0.54
C LEU A 63 5.38 8.77 -0.57
N GLU A 64 6.37 7.88 -0.58
CA GLU A 64 7.79 8.24 -0.77
C GLU A 64 8.01 8.96 -2.10
N LEU A 65 7.49 8.40 -3.20
CA LEU A 65 7.57 9.02 -4.53
C LEU A 65 6.84 10.37 -4.61
N ALA A 66 5.81 10.57 -3.78
CA ALA A 66 5.10 11.83 -3.65
C ALA A 66 5.78 12.84 -2.70
N GLY A 67 6.90 12.49 -2.05
CA GLY A 67 7.56 13.32 -1.04
C GLY A 67 6.73 13.47 0.25
N ARG A 68 5.92 12.45 0.58
CA ARG A 68 5.02 12.38 1.73
C ARG A 68 5.26 11.12 2.59
N ASP A 69 6.47 10.60 2.58
CA ASP A 69 6.95 9.46 3.36
C ASP A 69 6.66 9.59 4.88
N GLY A 70 6.65 10.82 5.42
CA GLY A 70 6.28 11.08 6.81
C GLY A 70 4.78 10.94 7.14
N ALA A 71 3.89 10.94 6.14
CA ALA A 71 2.45 11.08 6.35
C ALA A 71 1.82 9.90 7.11
N LEU A 72 2.26 8.65 6.86
CA LEU A 72 1.77 7.48 7.59
C LEU A 72 2.20 7.49 9.05
N ALA A 73 3.47 7.83 9.30
CA ALA A 73 4.00 7.89 10.67
C ALA A 73 3.30 8.98 11.48
N GLU A 74 3.08 10.16 10.88
CA GLU A 74 2.34 11.24 11.52
C GLU A 74 0.91 10.84 11.89
N GLU A 75 0.19 10.19 10.97
CA GLU A 75 -1.18 9.75 11.22
C GLU A 75 -1.24 8.65 12.29
N GLN A 76 -0.35 7.67 12.22
CA GLN A 76 -0.25 6.62 13.22
C GLN A 76 0.05 7.17 14.61
N VAL A 77 0.96 8.15 14.72
CA VAL A 77 1.28 8.82 16.00
C VAL A 77 0.08 9.62 16.52
N LYS A 78 -0.66 10.32 15.65
CA LYS A 78 -1.88 11.03 16.04
C LYS A 78 -2.93 10.06 16.58
N HIS A 79 -3.15 8.95 15.89
CA HIS A 79 -4.09 7.91 16.29
C HIS A 79 -3.70 7.30 17.66
N LEU A 80 -2.44 6.89 17.82
CA LEU A 80 -1.93 6.36 19.10
C LEU A 80 -2.06 7.36 20.26
N ARG A 81 -1.78 8.64 20.01
CA ARG A 81 -1.97 9.70 21.02
C ARG A 81 -3.43 9.88 21.41
N HIS A 82 -4.35 9.78 20.45
CA HIS A 82 -5.78 9.84 20.71
C HIS A 82 -6.22 8.66 21.58
N GLU A 83 -5.84 7.43 21.22
CA GLU A 83 -6.15 6.23 21.99
C GLU A 83 -5.62 6.32 23.44
N LEU A 84 -4.37 6.75 23.61
CA LEU A 84 -3.79 6.93 24.95
C LEU A 84 -4.57 7.96 25.79
N ARG A 85 -5.03 9.04 25.17
CA ARG A 85 -5.84 10.05 25.87
C ARG A 85 -7.15 9.46 26.37
N VAL A 86 -7.87 8.74 25.51
CA VAL A 86 -9.13 8.08 25.88
C VAL A 86 -8.93 7.13 27.07
N VAL A 87 -7.84 6.37 27.07
CA VAL A 87 -7.51 5.46 28.19
C VAL A 87 -7.19 6.23 29.47
N LEU A 88 -6.41 7.32 29.39
CA LEU A 88 -6.10 8.16 30.55
C LEU A 88 -7.37 8.80 31.14
N ASP A 89 -8.24 9.35 30.30
CA ASP A 89 -9.51 9.93 30.73
C ASP A 89 -10.38 8.89 31.46
N SER A 90 -10.35 7.64 30.99
CA SER A 90 -11.06 6.52 31.62
C SER A 90 -10.47 6.17 32.99
N LEU A 91 -9.15 6.19 33.13
CA LEU A 91 -8.47 5.96 34.42
C LEU A 91 -8.79 7.08 35.41
N ASP A 92 -8.74 8.33 34.97
CA ASP A 92 -9.04 9.50 35.81
C ASP A 92 -10.48 9.46 36.31
N ALA A 93 -11.44 9.03 35.50
CA ALA A 93 -12.82 8.82 35.94
C ALA A 93 -12.96 7.73 37.01
N ILE A 94 -12.19 6.64 36.90
CA ILE A 94 -12.17 5.55 37.89
C ILE A 94 -11.53 6.02 39.21
N TYR A 95 -10.44 6.79 39.15
CA TYR A 95 -9.79 7.32 40.35
C TYR A 95 -10.60 8.44 41.01
N GLY A 96 -11.23 9.32 40.22
CA GLY A 96 -12.08 10.40 40.73
C GLY A 96 -13.30 9.89 41.50
N SER A 97 -13.85 8.74 41.11
CA SER A 97 -14.99 8.10 41.78
C SER A 97 -14.64 7.31 43.04
N GLN A 98 -13.35 7.10 43.36
CA GLN A 98 -12.90 6.46 44.60
C GLN A 98 -12.48 7.45 45.69
N ASN A 99 -12.40 8.75 45.37
CA ASN A 99 -11.90 9.81 46.26
C ASN A 99 -12.99 10.78 46.74
N GLU A 100 -14.26 10.43 46.52
CA GLU A 100 -15.47 11.17 46.94
C GLU A 100 -16.32 10.29 47.86
#